data_AF-A0A420WR03-F1
#
_entry.id   AF-A0A420WR03-F1
#
_cell.length_a   1.000
_cell.length_b   1.000
_cell.length_c   1.000
_cell.angle_alpha   90.00
_cell.angle_beta   90.00
_cell.angle_gamma   90.00
#
_symmetry.space_group_name_H-M   'P 1'
#
loop_
_entity.id
_entity.type
_entity.pdbx_description
1 polymer ?
#
loop_
_entity_poly.entity_id
_entity_poly.type
_entity_poly.pdbx_seq_one_letter_code
_entity_poly.pdbx_strand_id
1 'polypeptide(L)'
;MPDFWISSGYYLLKRTADNQLAVTDDYLRAYFNRPEVVPVEESCDNERALHAALMEEPRRVVKPAELLRMEDEDARENYEIVLNFRDHLLRHGTIEAAYAALFKLDGPVEPVRLAPIFLDQMVHVILRGLLEGCEDPFRLRAAELLFRSQKVTIQDGNIMLADEEVIDLYASTGGFGDLGRLIVEAQTPLRQIDLDVMTEENAHQYWERAERFDMVLDLTFGRPGLDALCRVLETWIAHFTGAEVRVAPVQSISDDRWSWHVGLDSVSTNILNDLYEGQEVSEERLADILSLFRLEFRDTNAMLPQLAGRPIYLGLAKGENELLRMKPQNLLVNLPLAETV
;
A
#
# COMPACT_ATOMS: atom_id res chain seq x y z
N MET A 1 3.67 -23.20 -7.11
CA MET A 1 3.23 -22.40 -5.95
C MET A 1 1.79 -22.01 -6.13
N PRO A 2 1.01 -21.88 -5.05
CA PRO A 2 -0.32 -21.32 -5.11
C PRO A 2 -0.25 -19.91 -5.69
N ASP A 3 -1.22 -19.55 -6.52
CA ASP A 3 -1.39 -18.18 -6.96
C ASP A 3 -1.98 -17.34 -5.81
N PHE A 4 -1.73 -16.03 -5.81
CA PHE A 4 -2.15 -15.10 -4.76
C PHE A 4 -2.43 -13.73 -5.36
N TRP A 5 -3.26 -12.92 -4.70
CA TRP A 5 -3.64 -11.58 -5.13
C TRP A 5 -4.03 -11.50 -6.62
N ILE A 6 -4.87 -12.44 -7.06
CA ILE A 6 -5.45 -12.51 -8.40
C ILE A 6 -6.18 -11.19 -8.71
N SER A 7 -6.82 -10.58 -7.71
CA SER A 7 -7.49 -9.28 -7.81
C SER A 7 -6.56 -8.09 -8.03
N SER A 8 -5.24 -8.24 -7.89
CA SER A 8 -4.27 -7.15 -8.12
C SER A 8 -4.21 -6.67 -9.59
N GLY A 9 -4.72 -7.46 -10.53
CA GLY A 9 -4.63 -7.16 -11.97
C GLY A 9 -3.27 -7.48 -12.59
N TYR A 10 -2.37 -8.15 -11.85
CA TYR A 10 -1.03 -8.55 -12.31
C TYR A 10 -1.06 -9.29 -13.66
N TYR A 11 -2.00 -10.23 -13.84
CA TYR A 11 -2.13 -11.03 -15.06
C TYR A 11 -2.59 -10.25 -16.29
N LEU A 12 -3.09 -9.03 -16.11
CA LEU A 12 -3.44 -8.15 -17.21
C LEU A 12 -2.22 -7.37 -17.70
N LEU A 13 -1.15 -7.28 -16.91
CA LEU A 13 0.06 -6.54 -17.25
C LEU A 13 1.08 -7.43 -17.96
N LYS A 14 2.11 -6.80 -18.53
CA LYS A 14 3.23 -7.53 -19.17
C LYS A 14 4.56 -7.13 -18.54
N ARG A 15 5.37 -8.12 -18.16
CA ARG A 15 6.71 -7.87 -17.64
C ARG A 15 7.65 -7.36 -18.74
N THR A 16 8.37 -6.28 -18.46
CA THR A 16 9.40 -5.71 -19.33
C THR A 16 10.75 -6.41 -19.14
N ALA A 17 11.75 -6.06 -19.96
CA ALA A 17 13.11 -6.55 -19.81
C ALA A 17 13.76 -6.11 -18.49
N ASP A 18 13.39 -4.92 -18.00
CA ASP A 18 13.88 -4.33 -16.74
C ASP A 18 13.04 -4.77 -15.52
N ASN A 19 12.31 -5.88 -15.66
CA ASN A 19 11.51 -6.47 -14.59
C ASN A 19 10.32 -5.64 -14.08
N GLN A 20 9.92 -4.59 -14.81
CA GLN A 20 8.78 -3.73 -14.51
C GLN A 20 7.49 -4.22 -15.16
N LEU A 21 6.34 -3.68 -14.75
CA LEU A 21 5.02 -4.05 -15.25
C LEU A 21 4.51 -3.02 -16.26
N ALA A 22 4.59 -3.36 -17.55
CA ALA A 22 4.08 -2.53 -18.63
C ALA A 22 2.55 -2.51 -18.68
N VAL A 23 2.00 -1.30 -18.87
CA VAL A 23 0.57 -1.03 -19.00
C VAL A 23 0.05 -1.60 -20.33
N THR A 24 -0.97 -2.44 -20.24
CA THR A 24 -1.63 -3.07 -21.40
C THR A 24 -3.05 -2.53 -21.57
N ASP A 25 -3.64 -2.80 -22.72
CA ASP A 25 -5.04 -2.43 -22.97
C ASP A 25 -6.00 -3.18 -22.04
N ASP A 26 -5.70 -4.44 -21.69
CA ASP A 26 -6.55 -5.25 -20.81
C ASP A 26 -6.53 -4.73 -19.37
N TYR A 27 -5.38 -4.24 -18.89
CA TYR A 27 -5.29 -3.59 -17.59
C TYR A 27 -6.13 -2.31 -17.54
N LEU A 28 -6.11 -1.51 -18.61
CA LEU A 28 -6.93 -0.30 -18.69
C LEU A 28 -8.44 -0.63 -18.76
N ARG A 29 -8.83 -1.66 -19.52
CA ARG A 29 -10.23 -2.14 -19.58
C ARG A 29 -10.75 -2.58 -18.22
N ALA A 30 -9.91 -3.16 -17.36
CA ALA A 30 -10.34 -3.56 -16.02
C ALA A 30 -10.85 -2.37 -15.20
N TYR A 31 -10.30 -1.16 -15.38
CA TYR A 31 -10.80 0.05 -14.73
C TYR A 31 -12.14 0.52 -15.30
N PHE A 32 -12.35 0.39 -16.61
CA PHE A 32 -13.64 0.73 -17.25
C PHE A 32 -14.75 -0.29 -16.97
N ASN A 33 -14.39 -1.50 -16.53
CA ASN A 33 -15.32 -2.55 -16.11
C ASN A 33 -15.71 -2.44 -14.63
N ARG A 34 -15.23 -1.41 -13.91
CA ARG A 34 -15.60 -1.20 -12.52
C ARG A 34 -17.05 -0.72 -12.39
N PRO A 35 -17.80 -1.15 -11.35
CA PRO A 35 -19.19 -0.73 -11.15
C PRO A 35 -19.39 0.78 -11.14
N GLU A 36 -18.39 1.55 -10.70
CA GLU A 36 -18.42 3.01 -10.63
C GLU A 36 -18.37 3.68 -12.02
N VAL A 37 -17.99 2.95 -13.08
CA VAL A 37 -17.79 3.47 -14.46
C VAL A 37 -18.69 2.78 -15.48
N VAL A 38 -19.05 1.51 -15.24
CA VAL A 38 -19.90 0.74 -16.15
C VAL A 38 -21.28 1.40 -16.25
N PRO A 39 -21.76 1.71 -17.46
CA PRO A 39 -23.08 2.30 -17.65
C PRO A 39 -24.19 1.37 -17.14
N VAL A 40 -25.16 1.94 -16.43
CA VAL A 40 -26.37 1.26 -15.93
C VAL A 40 -27.51 1.36 -16.96
N GLU A 41 -28.69 0.81 -16.68
CA GLU A 41 -29.85 0.88 -17.61
C GLU A 41 -30.39 2.30 -17.80
N GLU A 42 -30.15 3.19 -16.84
CA GLU A 42 -30.55 4.59 -16.86
C GLU A 42 -29.52 5.52 -17.53
N SER A 43 -28.29 5.05 -17.77
CA SER A 43 -27.21 5.85 -18.38
C SER A 43 -27.59 6.39 -19.76
N CYS A 44 -27.19 7.63 -20.02
CA CYS A 44 -27.47 8.33 -21.27
C CYS A 44 -26.70 7.73 -22.46
N ASP A 45 -27.18 7.99 -23.69
CA ASP A 45 -26.56 7.45 -24.91
C ASP A 45 -25.09 7.88 -25.08
N ASN A 46 -24.75 9.10 -24.63
CA ASN A 46 -23.38 9.61 -24.71
C ASN A 46 -22.41 8.82 -23.82
N GLU A 47 -22.84 8.48 -22.61
CA GLU A 47 -22.06 7.69 -21.66
C GLU A 47 -21.84 6.26 -22.20
N ARG A 48 -22.91 5.60 -22.68
CA ARG A 48 -22.81 4.27 -23.30
C ARG A 48 -21.88 4.27 -24.51
N ALA A 49 -21.98 5.30 -25.37
CA ALA A 49 -21.13 5.43 -26.54
C ALA A 49 -19.66 5.65 -26.15
N LEU A 50 -19.39 6.48 -25.15
CA LEU A 50 -18.04 6.71 -24.64
C LEU A 50 -17.45 5.42 -24.03
N HIS A 51 -18.23 4.72 -23.19
CA HIS A 51 -17.83 3.45 -22.60
C HIS A 51 -17.47 2.42 -23.67
N ALA A 52 -18.36 2.21 -24.64
CA ALA A 52 -18.12 1.27 -25.73
C ALA A 52 -16.85 1.61 -26.53
N ALA A 53 -16.63 2.90 -26.82
CA ALA A 53 -15.42 3.35 -27.51
C ALA A 53 -14.14 3.12 -26.69
N LEU A 54 -14.19 3.30 -25.37
CA LEU A 54 -13.07 3.04 -24.47
C LEU A 54 -12.82 1.53 -24.27
N MET A 55 -13.85 0.70 -24.34
CA MET A 55 -13.68 -0.75 -24.31
C MET A 55 -13.01 -1.27 -25.58
N GLU A 56 -13.32 -0.69 -26.74
CA GLU A 56 -12.66 -1.02 -28.01
C GLU A 56 -11.22 -0.49 -28.06
N GLU A 57 -11.04 0.81 -27.80
CA GLU A 57 -9.75 1.51 -27.84
C GLU A 57 -9.43 2.19 -26.48
N PRO A 58 -8.89 1.46 -25.49
CA PRO A 58 -8.68 1.99 -24.13
C PRO A 58 -7.75 3.21 -24.07
N ARG A 59 -6.83 3.32 -25.03
CA ARG A 59 -5.83 4.41 -25.13
C ARG A 59 -6.33 5.65 -25.85
N ARG A 60 -7.58 5.63 -26.34
CA ARG A 60 -8.23 6.76 -27.01
C ARG A 60 -8.20 8.01 -26.14
N VAL A 61 -7.75 9.12 -26.72
CA VAL A 61 -7.86 10.45 -26.09
C VAL A 61 -9.34 10.85 -26.02
N VAL A 62 -9.81 11.20 -24.82
CA VAL A 62 -11.17 11.68 -24.57
C VAL A 62 -11.11 13.19 -24.36
N LYS A 63 -11.87 13.95 -25.14
CA LYS A 63 -11.89 15.41 -24.99
C LYS A 63 -12.83 15.82 -23.85
N PRO A 64 -12.55 16.90 -23.10
CA PRO A 64 -13.46 17.39 -22.06
C PRO A 64 -14.89 17.65 -22.56
N ALA A 65 -15.03 18.07 -23.82
CA ALA A 65 -16.33 18.29 -24.46
C ALA A 65 -17.17 17.01 -24.64
N GLU A 66 -16.57 15.82 -24.58
CA GLU A 66 -17.29 14.55 -24.61
C GLU A 66 -17.87 14.23 -23.23
N LEU A 67 -17.10 14.48 -22.16
CA LEU A 67 -17.55 14.32 -20.77
C LEU A 67 -18.66 15.31 -20.40
N LEU A 68 -18.58 16.55 -20.88
CA LEU A 68 -19.63 17.57 -20.67
C LEU A 68 -20.98 17.24 -21.33
N ARG A 69 -21.03 16.23 -22.21
CA ARG A 69 -22.28 15.76 -22.82
C ARG A 69 -22.97 14.67 -21.99
N MET A 70 -22.32 14.19 -20.94
CA MET A 70 -22.94 13.29 -19.98
C MET A 70 -23.91 14.10 -19.11
N GLU A 71 -25.12 13.58 -18.93
CA GLU A 71 -26.17 14.23 -18.16
C GLU A 71 -25.96 14.06 -16.65
N ASP A 72 -25.41 12.92 -16.25
CA ASP A 72 -25.08 12.59 -14.87
C ASP A 72 -23.72 13.18 -14.47
N GLU A 73 -23.74 14.03 -13.45
CA GLU A 73 -22.57 14.71 -12.91
C GLU A 73 -21.66 13.76 -12.11
N ASP A 74 -22.24 12.79 -11.40
CA ASP A 74 -21.47 11.80 -10.61
C ASP A 74 -20.75 10.83 -11.55
N ALA A 75 -21.44 10.37 -12.60
CA ALA A 75 -20.82 9.56 -13.64
C ALA A 75 -19.68 10.33 -14.32
N ARG A 76 -19.88 11.61 -14.64
CA ARG A 76 -18.84 12.45 -15.24
C ARG A 76 -17.60 12.55 -14.35
N GLU A 77 -17.77 12.77 -13.05
CA GLU A 77 -16.65 12.81 -12.09
C GLU A 77 -15.90 11.47 -12.04
N ASN A 78 -16.60 10.34 -12.01
CA ASN A 78 -15.98 9.01 -12.03
C ASN A 78 -15.14 8.79 -13.29
N TYR A 79 -15.65 9.19 -14.46
CA TYR A 79 -14.89 9.13 -15.71
C TYR A 79 -13.66 10.04 -15.68
N GLU A 80 -13.77 11.27 -15.18
CA GLU A 80 -12.63 12.18 -15.03
C GLU A 80 -11.52 11.57 -14.17
N ILE A 81 -11.89 10.98 -13.02
CA ILE A 81 -10.96 10.32 -12.10
C ILE A 81 -10.23 9.15 -12.79
N VAL A 82 -10.95 8.26 -13.46
CA VAL A 82 -10.37 7.08 -14.12
C VAL A 82 -9.56 7.46 -15.36
N LEU A 83 -9.99 8.44 -16.15
CA LEU A 83 -9.26 8.92 -17.32
C LEU A 83 -7.96 9.62 -16.93
N ASN A 84 -7.96 10.43 -15.85
CA ASN A 84 -6.74 11.03 -15.31
C ASN A 84 -5.73 9.97 -14.87
N PHE A 85 -6.20 8.91 -14.20
CA PHE A 85 -5.34 7.79 -13.82
C PHE A 85 -4.80 7.02 -15.03
N ARG A 86 -5.66 6.71 -16.00
CA ARG A 86 -5.25 6.08 -17.27
C ARG A 86 -4.17 6.92 -17.98
N ASP A 87 -4.39 8.22 -18.13
CA ASP A 87 -3.49 9.10 -18.85
C ASP A 87 -2.13 9.19 -18.14
N HIS A 88 -2.12 9.16 -16.80
CA HIS A 88 -0.92 9.02 -15.99
C HIS A 88 -0.18 7.70 -16.27
N LEU A 89 -0.89 6.57 -16.26
CA LEU A 89 -0.31 5.26 -16.58
C LEU A 89 0.29 5.24 -18.01
N LEU A 90 -0.43 5.77 -19.00
CA LEU A 90 0.03 5.81 -20.39
C LEU A 90 1.24 6.71 -20.58
N ARG A 91 1.32 7.82 -19.85
CA ARG A 91 2.47 8.74 -19.89
C ARG A 91 3.76 8.06 -19.42
N HIS A 92 3.67 7.19 -18.41
CA HIS A 92 4.84 6.56 -17.79
C HIS A 92 5.12 5.13 -18.29
N GLY A 93 4.16 4.48 -18.93
CA GLY A 93 4.31 3.20 -19.63
C GLY A 93 4.40 1.97 -18.73
N THR A 94 4.93 2.09 -17.51
CA THR A 94 4.96 1.03 -16.49
C THR A 94 4.31 1.49 -15.18
N ILE A 95 3.83 0.54 -14.37
CA ILE A 95 3.20 0.84 -13.07
C ILE A 95 4.22 1.45 -12.11
N GLU A 96 5.46 0.94 -12.11
CA GLU A 96 6.57 1.41 -11.29
C GLU A 96 6.95 2.85 -11.65
N ALA A 97 7.09 3.16 -12.94
CA ALA A 97 7.42 4.51 -13.39
C ALA A 97 6.27 5.48 -13.07
N ALA A 98 5.02 5.05 -13.24
CA ALA A 98 3.85 5.83 -12.87
C ALA A 98 3.81 6.10 -11.36
N TYR A 99 4.08 5.10 -10.53
CA TYR A 99 4.13 5.24 -9.08
C TYR A 99 5.25 6.20 -8.65
N ALA A 100 6.48 5.98 -9.13
CA ALA A 100 7.64 6.81 -8.78
C ALA A 100 7.44 8.27 -9.21
N ALA A 101 6.83 8.52 -10.37
CA ALA A 101 6.60 9.87 -10.89
C ALA A 101 5.71 10.74 -10.01
N LEU A 102 4.85 10.15 -9.15
CA LEU A 102 4.02 10.91 -8.20
C LEU A 102 4.83 11.58 -7.09
N PHE A 103 6.07 11.12 -6.89
CA PHE A 103 6.90 11.52 -5.75
C PHE A 103 8.20 12.21 -6.18
N LYS A 104 8.43 12.37 -7.50
CA LYS A 104 9.58 13.12 -8.01
C LYS A 104 9.40 14.61 -7.74
N LEU A 105 10.33 15.19 -6.98
CA LEU A 105 10.31 16.61 -6.59
C LEU A 105 10.59 17.57 -7.77
N ASP A 106 11.23 17.09 -8.84
CA ASP A 106 11.74 17.92 -9.95
C ASP A 106 10.89 17.86 -11.24
N GLY A 107 9.72 17.20 -11.21
CA GLY A 107 8.79 17.15 -12.35
C GLY A 107 7.87 18.37 -12.41
N PRO A 108 7.31 18.74 -13.59
CA PRO A 108 6.18 19.66 -13.63
C PRO A 108 5.06 19.06 -12.79
N VAL A 109 4.84 19.63 -11.61
CA VAL A 109 3.76 19.27 -10.69
C VAL A 109 2.46 19.75 -11.33
N GLU A 110 1.99 19.02 -12.34
CA GLU A 110 0.54 18.90 -12.46
C GLU A 110 0.13 18.14 -11.20
N PRO A 111 -0.69 18.73 -10.32
CA PRO A 111 -1.27 17.98 -9.22
C PRO A 111 -2.21 16.97 -9.86
N VAL A 112 -1.69 15.83 -10.30
CA VAL A 112 -2.52 14.69 -10.64
C VAL A 112 -3.17 14.30 -9.33
N ARG A 113 -4.40 14.78 -9.11
CA ARG A 113 -5.23 14.39 -7.98
C ARG A 113 -5.66 12.95 -8.21
N LEU A 114 -4.75 12.01 -7.99
CA LEU A 114 -5.10 10.60 -7.96
C LEU A 114 -5.83 10.31 -6.67
N ALA A 115 -6.96 9.62 -6.78
CA ALA A 115 -7.64 9.07 -5.63
C ALA A 115 -6.66 8.13 -4.88
N PRO A 116 -6.61 8.19 -3.54
CA PRO A 116 -5.68 7.36 -2.75
C PRO A 116 -5.72 5.87 -3.10
N ILE A 117 -6.90 5.35 -3.44
CA ILE A 117 -7.09 3.95 -3.83
C ILE A 117 -6.23 3.52 -5.03
N PHE A 118 -5.93 4.42 -5.97
CA PHE A 118 -5.06 4.08 -7.10
C PHE A 118 -3.61 3.91 -6.68
N LEU A 119 -3.18 4.64 -5.65
CA LEU A 119 -1.85 4.46 -5.09
C LEU A 119 -1.73 3.05 -4.51
N ASP A 120 -2.69 2.66 -3.68
CA ASP A 120 -2.74 1.34 -3.05
C ASP A 120 -2.77 0.22 -4.09
N GLN A 121 -3.55 0.38 -5.16
CA GLN A 121 -3.61 -0.60 -6.25
C GLN A 121 -2.29 -0.73 -7.02
N MET A 122 -1.58 0.38 -7.27
CA MET A 122 -0.26 0.32 -7.89
C MET A 122 0.73 -0.41 -6.98
N VAL A 123 0.74 -0.11 -5.68
CA VAL A 123 1.61 -0.81 -4.73
C VAL A 123 1.27 -2.30 -4.67
N HIS A 124 -0.02 -2.64 -4.63
CA HIS A 124 -0.50 -4.03 -4.60
C HIS A 124 0.00 -4.83 -5.80
N VAL A 125 -0.17 -4.30 -7.03
CA VAL A 125 0.23 -5.03 -8.24
C VAL A 125 1.75 -5.10 -8.41
N ILE A 126 2.49 -4.08 -7.99
CA ILE A 126 3.96 -4.11 -7.95
C ILE A 126 4.42 -5.20 -6.98
N LEU A 127 3.93 -5.21 -5.75
CA LEU A 127 4.30 -6.21 -4.75
C LEU A 127 3.93 -7.64 -5.19
N ARG A 128 2.80 -7.82 -5.88
CA ARG A 128 2.45 -9.12 -6.48
C ARG A 128 3.54 -9.60 -7.44
N GLY A 129 4.10 -8.71 -8.25
CA GLY A 129 5.21 -9.02 -9.15
C GLY A 129 6.54 -9.25 -8.43
N LEU A 130 6.83 -8.46 -7.39
CA LEU A 130 8.07 -8.58 -6.61
C LEU A 130 8.15 -9.84 -5.76
N LEU A 131 7.01 -10.31 -5.25
CA LEU A 131 6.91 -11.51 -4.43
C LEU A 131 6.60 -12.76 -5.25
N GLU A 132 6.65 -12.69 -6.58
CA GLU A 132 6.56 -13.86 -7.43
C GLU A 132 7.67 -14.87 -7.07
N GLY A 133 7.28 -16.11 -6.78
CA GLY A 133 8.20 -17.16 -6.36
C GLY A 133 8.59 -17.12 -4.87
N CYS A 134 8.01 -16.21 -4.09
CA CYS A 134 8.18 -16.21 -2.64
C CYS A 134 7.47 -17.43 -2.02
N GLU A 135 8.16 -18.19 -1.18
CA GLU A 135 7.61 -19.38 -0.52
C GLU A 135 7.14 -19.10 0.92
N ASP A 136 7.47 -17.92 1.46
CA ASP A 136 7.24 -17.52 2.85
C ASP A 136 5.93 -16.73 2.98
N PRO A 137 4.85 -17.32 3.51
CA PRO A 137 3.56 -16.67 3.55
C PRO A 137 3.55 -15.43 4.46
N PHE A 138 4.42 -15.36 5.46
CA PHE A 138 4.52 -14.18 6.33
C PHE A 138 4.96 -12.95 5.53
N ARG A 139 5.78 -13.11 4.47
CA ARG A 139 6.19 -11.98 3.62
C ARG A 139 5.03 -11.45 2.80
N LEU A 140 4.15 -12.34 2.32
CA LEU A 140 2.98 -11.93 1.58
C LEU A 140 2.04 -11.16 2.53
N ARG A 141 1.73 -11.74 3.70
CA ARG A 141 0.89 -11.05 4.69
C ARG A 141 1.49 -9.71 5.15
N ALA A 142 2.80 -9.65 5.41
CA ALA A 142 3.49 -8.42 5.80
C ALA A 142 3.49 -7.37 4.68
N ALA A 143 3.52 -7.78 3.41
CA ALA A 143 3.47 -6.86 2.28
C ALA A 143 2.10 -6.19 2.10
N GLU A 144 1.03 -6.79 2.62
CA GLU A 144 -0.30 -6.13 2.65
C GLU A 144 -0.28 -4.80 3.39
N LEU A 145 0.58 -4.63 4.40
CA LEU A 145 0.69 -3.38 5.17
C LEU A 145 1.07 -2.18 4.28
N LEU A 146 1.72 -2.41 3.14
CA LEU A 146 2.15 -1.35 2.23
C LEU A 146 1.01 -0.80 1.36
N PHE A 147 -0.11 -1.52 1.22
CA PHE A 147 -1.25 -1.11 0.39
C PHE A 147 -2.62 -1.26 1.07
N ARG A 148 -2.68 -1.75 2.32
CA ARG A 148 -3.92 -1.86 3.09
C ARG A 148 -3.74 -1.31 4.49
N SER A 149 -4.69 -0.49 4.92
CA SER A 149 -4.74 0.02 6.29
C SER A 149 -5.03 -1.10 7.27
N GLN A 150 -4.43 -1.05 8.46
CA GLN A 150 -4.56 -2.09 9.47
C GLN A 150 -5.14 -1.52 10.77
N LYS A 151 -6.07 -2.25 11.38
CA LYS A 151 -6.49 -2.04 12.77
C LYS A 151 -5.45 -2.66 13.71
N VAL A 152 -4.92 -1.85 14.60
CA VAL A 152 -3.93 -2.24 15.59
C VAL A 152 -4.65 -2.66 16.87
N THR A 153 -4.24 -3.78 17.44
CA THR A 153 -4.66 -4.22 18.78
C THR A 153 -3.42 -4.55 19.58
N ILE A 154 -3.27 -3.91 20.74
CA ILE A 154 -2.16 -4.15 21.66
C ILE A 154 -2.71 -4.88 22.88
N GLN A 155 -2.26 -6.12 23.11
CA GLN A 155 -2.70 -6.94 24.25
C GLN A 155 -1.52 -7.67 24.87
N ASP A 156 -1.30 -7.46 26.17
CA ASP A 156 -0.19 -8.05 26.94
C ASP A 156 1.18 -7.86 26.29
N GLY A 157 1.38 -6.71 25.62
CA GLY A 157 2.60 -6.35 24.89
C GLY A 157 2.70 -6.94 23.49
N ASN A 158 1.73 -7.76 23.04
CA ASN A 158 1.68 -8.23 21.66
C ASN A 158 1.01 -7.17 20.76
N ILE A 159 1.56 -6.97 19.57
CA ILE A 159 1.08 -6.01 18.58
C ILE A 159 0.46 -6.78 17.42
N MET A 160 -0.87 -6.73 17.32
CA MET A 160 -1.65 -7.49 16.35
C MET A 160 -2.22 -6.56 15.29
N LEU A 161 -2.04 -6.93 14.02
CA LEU A 161 -2.51 -6.15 12.86
C LEU A 161 -3.55 -6.95 12.09
N ALA A 162 -4.78 -6.42 12.06
CA ALA A 162 -5.89 -6.94 11.27
C ALA A 162 -6.23 -5.95 10.15
N ASP A 163 -6.73 -6.42 9.02
CA ASP A 163 -7.15 -5.53 7.93
C ASP A 163 -8.35 -4.65 8.34
N GLU A 164 -8.28 -3.35 8.05
CA GLU A 164 -9.33 -2.39 8.40
C GLU A 164 -10.67 -2.73 7.73
N GLU A 165 -10.67 -2.98 6.41
CA GLU A 165 -11.92 -3.23 5.66
C GLU A 165 -12.57 -4.54 6.09
N VAL A 166 -11.76 -5.58 6.38
CA VAL A 166 -12.26 -6.85 6.90
C VAL A 166 -12.92 -6.62 8.27
N ILE A 167 -12.25 -5.94 9.20
CA ILE A 167 -12.80 -5.66 10.53
C ILE A 167 -14.11 -4.86 10.44
N ASP A 168 -14.17 -3.83 9.61
CA ASP A 168 -15.37 -3.01 9.42
C ASP A 168 -16.53 -3.81 8.80
N LEU A 169 -16.24 -4.69 7.84
CA LEU A 169 -17.22 -5.60 7.27
C LEU A 169 -17.76 -6.58 8.33
N TYR A 170 -16.90 -7.13 9.19
CA TYR A 170 -17.32 -7.98 10.29
C TYR A 170 -18.14 -7.23 11.34
N ALA A 171 -17.76 -5.99 11.68
CA ALA A 171 -18.49 -5.16 12.63
C ALA A 171 -19.89 -4.78 12.12
N SER A 172 -20.03 -4.51 10.82
CA SER A 172 -21.31 -4.16 10.19
C SER A 172 -22.23 -5.36 9.93
N THR A 173 -21.68 -6.55 9.70
CA THR A 173 -22.45 -7.77 9.38
C THR A 173 -22.49 -8.80 10.50
N GLY A 174 -21.82 -8.58 11.63
CA GLY A 174 -21.68 -9.56 12.72
C GLY A 174 -21.04 -10.89 12.32
N GLY A 175 -20.34 -10.93 11.18
CA GLY A 175 -19.72 -12.14 10.62
C GLY A 175 -20.67 -13.13 9.92
N PHE A 176 -21.93 -12.75 9.64
CA PHE A 176 -22.92 -13.61 8.99
C PHE A 176 -23.43 -13.08 7.64
N GLY A 177 -22.75 -12.11 7.03
CA GLY A 177 -23.18 -11.48 5.77
C GLY A 177 -24.55 -10.78 5.90
N ASP A 178 -25.37 -10.80 4.85
CA ASP A 178 -26.67 -10.10 4.81
C ASP A 178 -27.65 -10.49 5.94
N LEU A 179 -27.56 -11.72 6.47
CA LEU A 179 -28.40 -12.17 7.59
C LEU A 179 -27.96 -11.60 8.94
N GLY A 180 -26.68 -11.29 9.11
CA GLY A 180 -26.17 -10.73 10.36
C GLY A 180 -26.46 -9.22 10.49
N ARG A 181 -26.66 -8.51 9.38
CA ARG A 181 -27.11 -7.10 9.39
C ARG A 181 -28.45 -6.93 10.12
N LEU A 182 -29.37 -7.89 9.97
CA LEU A 182 -30.65 -7.96 10.69
C LEU A 182 -30.50 -8.31 12.19
N ILE A 183 -29.41 -8.97 12.59
CA ILE A 183 -29.12 -9.33 13.99
C ILE A 183 -28.46 -8.16 14.73
N VAL A 184 -27.62 -7.36 14.05
CA VAL A 184 -27.03 -6.13 14.61
C VAL A 184 -28.12 -5.10 14.93
N GLU A 185 -29.17 -4.99 14.11
CA GLU A 185 -30.35 -4.15 14.40
C GLU A 185 -31.09 -4.56 15.69
N ALA A 186 -30.91 -5.80 16.16
CA ALA A 186 -31.52 -6.33 17.38
C ALA A 186 -30.69 -6.04 18.67
N GLN A 187 -29.70 -5.13 18.64
CA GLN A 187 -28.89 -4.68 19.79
C GLN A 187 -28.23 -5.80 20.60
N THR A 188 -27.89 -6.92 19.96
CA THR A 188 -27.12 -7.99 20.61
C THR A 188 -25.64 -7.58 20.64
N PRO A 189 -24.90 -7.76 21.76
CA PRO A 189 -23.49 -7.37 21.84
C PRO A 189 -22.69 -8.04 20.70
N LEU A 190 -21.90 -7.21 20.01
CA LEU A 190 -21.00 -7.65 18.94
C LEU A 190 -20.13 -8.79 19.48
N ARG A 191 -20.18 -9.96 18.83
CA ARG A 191 -19.27 -11.07 19.14
C ARG A 191 -17.84 -10.59 18.94
N GLN A 192 -16.95 -11.02 19.84
CA GLN A 192 -15.51 -10.84 19.70
C GLN A 192 -15.10 -11.40 18.33
N ILE A 193 -14.50 -10.55 17.50
CA ILE A 193 -14.04 -10.94 16.17
C ILE A 193 -12.83 -11.86 16.38
N ASP A 194 -13.00 -13.15 16.07
CA ASP A 194 -11.95 -14.15 16.18
C ASP A 194 -11.32 -14.32 14.79
N LEU A 195 -10.48 -13.35 14.40
CA LEU A 195 -9.65 -13.51 13.21
C LEU A 195 -8.44 -14.38 13.55
N ASP A 196 -8.08 -15.26 12.63
CA ASP A 196 -6.97 -16.18 12.85
C ASP A 196 -5.65 -15.45 12.87
N VAL A 197 -4.97 -15.48 14.02
CA VAL A 197 -3.58 -15.05 14.13
C VAL A 197 -2.68 -15.99 13.36
N MET A 198 -1.86 -15.41 12.48
CA MET A 198 -0.90 -16.15 11.69
C MET A 198 0.26 -16.66 12.57
N THR A 199 0.42 -17.98 12.60
CA THR A 199 1.49 -18.70 13.30
C THR A 199 2.22 -19.59 12.30
N GLU A 200 3.41 -20.10 12.68
CA GLU A 200 4.16 -21.02 11.80
C GLU A 200 3.35 -22.30 11.47
N GLU A 201 2.46 -22.72 12.36
CA GLU A 201 1.63 -23.92 12.19
C GLU A 201 0.52 -23.73 11.16
N ASN A 202 -0.09 -22.53 11.10
CA ASN A 202 -1.22 -22.23 10.21
C ASN A 202 -0.86 -21.36 8.99
N ALA A 203 0.36 -20.83 8.89
CA ALA A 203 0.79 -19.90 7.84
C ALA A 203 0.57 -20.43 6.42
N HIS A 204 0.64 -21.75 6.22
CA HIS A 204 0.38 -22.39 4.93
C HIS A 204 -1.06 -22.14 4.41
N GLN A 205 -2.02 -21.85 5.28
CA GLN A 205 -3.41 -21.57 4.91
C GLN A 205 -3.57 -20.21 4.22
N TYR A 206 -2.61 -19.29 4.42
CA TYR A 206 -2.64 -17.95 3.81
C TYR A 206 -2.80 -18.04 2.29
N TRP A 207 -2.17 -19.01 1.63
CA TRP A 207 -2.23 -19.18 0.18
C TRP A 207 -3.66 -19.34 -0.36
N GLU A 208 -4.50 -20.09 0.34
CA GLU A 208 -5.91 -20.30 -0.05
C GLU A 208 -6.80 -19.11 0.35
N ARG A 209 -6.28 -18.21 1.20
CA ARG A 209 -6.97 -17.08 1.79
C ARG A 209 -6.43 -15.73 1.31
N ALA A 210 -5.49 -15.70 0.37
CA ALA A 210 -4.77 -14.47 0.00
C ALA A 210 -5.68 -13.35 -0.55
N GLU A 211 -6.87 -13.67 -1.05
CA GLU A 211 -7.87 -12.68 -1.48
C GLU A 211 -8.76 -12.15 -0.34
N ARG A 212 -8.73 -12.80 0.83
CA ARG A 212 -9.63 -12.51 1.96
C ARG A 212 -9.06 -11.47 2.91
N PHE A 213 -7.74 -11.31 2.94
CA PHE A 213 -7.03 -10.38 3.84
C PHE A 213 -7.39 -10.56 5.33
N ASP A 214 -7.77 -11.79 5.72
CA ASP A 214 -8.49 -12.08 6.98
C ASP A 214 -7.62 -12.73 8.06
N MET A 215 -6.31 -12.83 7.84
CA MET A 215 -5.36 -13.34 8.82
C MET A 215 -4.68 -12.19 9.58
N VAL A 216 -4.54 -12.31 10.89
CA VAL A 216 -3.89 -11.29 11.73
C VAL A 216 -2.38 -11.49 11.74
N LEU A 217 -1.63 -10.42 11.54
CA LEU A 217 -0.17 -10.43 11.61
C LEU A 217 0.29 -9.99 13.01
N ASP A 218 1.07 -10.84 13.69
CA ASP A 218 1.76 -10.46 14.92
C ASP A 218 3.08 -9.75 14.58
N LEU A 219 3.12 -8.45 14.87
CA LEU A 219 4.27 -7.57 14.64
C LEU A 219 5.15 -7.39 15.88
N THR A 220 4.94 -8.18 16.93
CA THR A 220 5.72 -8.12 18.16
C THR A 220 7.19 -8.42 17.91
N PHE A 221 8.09 -7.74 18.62
CA PHE A 221 9.53 -7.95 18.48
C PHE A 221 9.92 -9.43 18.68
N GLY A 222 10.67 -9.98 17.74
CA GLY A 222 11.10 -11.39 17.75
C GLY A 222 10.07 -12.38 17.20
N ARG A 223 8.93 -11.91 16.67
CA ARG A 223 7.95 -12.73 15.95
C ARG A 223 8.22 -12.74 14.43
N PRO A 224 7.80 -13.80 13.71
CA PRO A 224 8.07 -13.93 12.28
C PRO A 224 7.51 -12.78 11.43
N GLY A 225 6.38 -12.18 11.82
CA GLY A 225 5.75 -11.11 11.05
C GLY A 225 6.62 -9.86 10.91
N LEU A 226 7.32 -9.47 11.97
CA LEU A 226 8.21 -8.31 11.97
C LEU A 226 9.45 -8.54 11.09
N ASP A 227 10.04 -9.74 11.15
CA ASP A 227 11.17 -10.12 10.28
C ASP A 227 10.75 -10.19 8.80
N ALA A 228 9.55 -10.71 8.54
CA ALA A 228 8.98 -10.76 7.20
C ALA A 228 8.76 -9.36 6.62
N LEU A 229 8.24 -8.41 7.41
CA LEU A 229 8.12 -7.01 7.01
C LEU A 229 9.50 -6.44 6.63
N CYS A 230 10.54 -6.69 7.42
CA CYS A 230 11.90 -6.25 7.08
C CYS A 230 12.36 -6.75 5.70
N ARG A 231 12.06 -8.02 5.35
CA ARG A 231 12.39 -8.58 4.02
C ARG A 231 11.60 -7.92 2.88
N VAL A 232 10.34 -7.57 3.12
CA VAL A 232 9.51 -6.86 2.16
C VAL A 232 10.07 -5.46 1.92
N LEU A 233 10.43 -4.73 2.99
CA LEU A 233 11.02 -3.39 2.88
C LEU A 233 12.32 -3.40 2.07
N GLU A 234 13.20 -4.38 2.29
CA GLU A 234 14.42 -4.54 1.49
C GLU A 234 14.13 -4.79 0.02
N THR A 235 13.19 -5.70 -0.29
CA THR A 235 12.78 -6.01 -1.66
C THR A 235 12.24 -4.75 -2.35
N TRP A 236 11.40 -3.98 -1.65
CA TRP A 236 10.82 -2.73 -2.15
C TRP A 236 11.89 -1.67 -2.44
N ILE A 237 12.82 -1.45 -1.51
CA ILE A 237 13.92 -0.49 -1.66
C ILE A 237 14.83 -0.89 -2.81
N ALA A 238 15.26 -2.14 -2.86
CA ALA A 238 16.13 -2.64 -3.92
C ALA A 238 15.48 -2.50 -5.30
N HIS A 239 14.17 -2.73 -5.40
CA HIS A 239 13.46 -2.62 -6.67
C HIS A 239 13.44 -1.20 -7.24
N PHE A 240 13.13 -0.19 -6.42
CA PHE A 240 13.02 1.19 -6.90
C PHE A 240 14.35 1.93 -6.99
N THR A 241 15.28 1.61 -6.09
CA THR A 241 16.52 2.40 -5.91
C THR A 241 17.76 1.67 -6.43
N GLY A 242 17.66 0.36 -6.67
CA GLY A 242 18.81 -0.51 -6.92
C GLY A 242 19.71 -0.73 -5.69
N ALA A 243 19.45 -0.06 -4.56
CA ALA A 243 20.28 -0.15 -3.38
C ALA A 243 19.97 -1.42 -2.57
N GLU A 244 21.00 -2.24 -2.36
CA GLU A 244 20.93 -3.36 -1.44
C GLU A 244 21.09 -2.87 0.00
N VAL A 245 20.07 -3.14 0.82
CA VAL A 245 20.04 -2.73 2.22
C VAL A 245 19.74 -3.93 3.12
N ARG A 246 20.12 -3.81 4.40
CA ARG A 246 19.71 -4.72 5.47
C ARG A 246 18.84 -3.95 6.46
N VAL A 247 17.61 -4.40 6.66
CA VAL A 247 16.68 -3.91 7.67
C VAL A 247 16.59 -4.92 8.80
N ALA A 248 16.77 -4.48 10.04
CA ALA A 248 16.61 -5.31 11.23
C ALA A 248 15.75 -4.59 12.27
N PRO A 249 14.85 -5.29 12.97
CA PRO A 249 14.09 -4.68 14.06
C PRO A 249 14.99 -4.35 15.24
N VAL A 250 14.68 -3.27 15.95
CA VAL A 250 15.35 -2.86 17.19
C VAL A 250 14.33 -2.47 18.24
N GLN A 251 14.61 -2.75 19.52
CA GLN A 251 13.68 -2.41 20.62
C GLN A 251 13.74 -0.94 21.01
N SER A 252 14.90 -0.32 20.85
CA SER A 252 15.13 1.09 21.14
C SER A 252 16.24 1.64 20.25
N ILE A 253 16.25 2.96 20.10
CA ILE A 253 17.32 3.69 19.44
C ILE A 253 18.11 4.39 20.54
N SER A 254 19.40 4.09 20.62
CA SER A 254 20.34 4.77 21.52
C SER A 254 21.61 5.03 20.72
N ASP A 255 21.61 6.13 20.00
CA ASP A 255 22.72 6.55 19.14
C ASP A 255 22.98 8.05 19.32
N ASP A 256 24.06 8.36 20.03
CA ASP A 256 24.54 9.75 20.24
C ASP A 256 24.94 10.44 18.92
N ARG A 257 25.07 9.68 17.82
CA ARG A 257 25.41 10.15 16.48
C ARG A 257 24.26 9.91 15.49
N TRP A 258 23.02 9.89 15.96
CA TRP A 258 21.85 9.77 15.09
C TRP A 258 21.91 10.84 13.97
N SER A 259 21.96 10.35 12.73
CA SER A 259 22.24 11.18 11.56
C SER A 259 21.11 11.22 10.54
N TRP A 260 20.23 10.22 10.55
CA TRP A 260 19.14 10.12 9.59
C TRP A 260 18.04 9.18 10.08
N HIS A 261 16.81 9.45 9.65
CA HIS A 261 15.67 8.59 9.90
C HIS A 261 14.65 8.68 8.78
N VAL A 262 13.75 7.70 8.72
CA VAL A 262 12.58 7.69 7.84
C VAL A 262 11.39 7.13 8.60
N GLY A 263 10.31 7.90 8.72
CA GLY A 263 9.03 7.36 9.18
C GLY A 263 8.37 6.53 8.08
N LEU A 264 7.85 5.36 8.42
CA LEU A 264 7.12 4.49 7.51
C LEU A 264 5.63 4.87 7.40
N ASP A 265 5.19 5.83 8.20
CA ASP A 265 3.85 6.41 8.22
C ASP A 265 3.94 7.89 8.65
N SER A 266 2.82 8.62 8.63
CA SER A 266 2.83 10.05 8.97
C SER A 266 3.16 10.32 10.45
N VAL A 267 2.74 9.45 11.35
CA VAL A 267 2.88 9.63 12.81
C VAL A 267 4.31 9.37 13.23
N SER A 268 4.90 8.26 12.78
CA SER A 268 6.32 7.97 13.03
C SER A 268 7.22 9.03 12.40
N THR A 269 6.87 9.55 11.22
CA THR A 269 7.60 10.67 10.60
C THR A 269 7.65 11.88 11.52
N ASN A 270 6.49 12.31 12.04
CA ASN A 270 6.41 13.48 12.93
C ASN A 270 7.15 13.25 14.24
N ILE A 271 6.99 12.07 14.87
CA ILE A 271 7.68 11.75 16.12
C ILE A 271 9.20 11.74 15.93
N LEU A 272 9.70 11.09 14.87
CA LEU A 272 11.14 11.01 14.62
C LEU A 272 11.73 12.37 14.25
N ASN A 273 11.00 13.23 13.52
CA ASN A 273 11.41 14.60 13.24
C ASN A 273 11.58 15.40 14.54
N ASP A 274 10.58 15.38 15.42
CA ASP A 274 10.63 16.10 16.70
C ASP A 274 11.82 15.63 17.56
N LEU A 275 12.03 14.30 17.67
CA LEU A 275 13.15 13.73 18.40
C LEU A 275 14.51 14.13 17.79
N TYR A 276 14.62 14.14 16.46
CA TYR A 276 15.83 14.54 15.74
C TYR A 276 16.14 16.03 15.92
N GLU A 277 15.11 16.88 15.96
CA GLU A 277 15.21 18.32 16.22
C GLU A 277 15.42 18.65 17.72
N GLY A 278 15.48 17.63 18.59
CA GLY A 278 15.65 17.79 20.03
C GLY A 278 14.42 18.37 20.74
N GLN A 279 13.24 18.27 20.13
CA GLN A 279 11.97 18.65 20.74
C GLN A 279 11.51 17.58 21.75
N GLU A 280 10.77 18.02 22.76
CA GLU A 280 10.19 17.11 23.75
C GLU A 280 8.97 16.40 23.14
N VAL A 281 8.96 15.06 23.21
CA VAL A 281 7.85 14.22 22.74
C VAL A 281 7.20 13.57 23.97
N SER A 282 5.87 13.69 24.07
CA SER A 282 5.13 13.11 25.18
C SER A 282 5.17 11.58 25.18
N GLU A 283 5.06 10.97 26.36
CA GLU A 283 4.97 9.51 26.50
C GLU A 283 3.81 8.92 25.70
N GLU A 284 2.68 9.62 25.62
CA GLU A 284 1.51 9.23 24.83
C GLU A 284 1.86 9.08 23.34
N ARG A 285 2.58 10.04 22.77
CA ARG A 285 3.02 9.97 21.36
C ARG A 285 4.08 8.89 21.16
N LEU A 286 4.99 8.71 22.12
CA LEU A 286 5.98 7.64 22.04
C LEU A 286 5.32 6.25 22.10
N ALA A 287 4.22 6.11 22.84
CA ALA A 287 3.44 4.86 22.93
C ALA A 287 2.73 4.49 21.61
N ASP A 288 2.57 5.44 20.67
CA ASP A 288 2.05 5.15 19.34
C ASP A 288 3.08 4.44 18.44
N ILE A 289 4.38 4.48 18.78
CA ILE A 289 5.41 3.73 18.05
C ILE A 289 5.20 2.23 18.27
N LEU A 290 4.89 1.52 17.20
CA LEU A 290 4.70 0.07 17.19
C LEU A 290 6.02 -0.67 17.01
N SER A 291 6.90 -0.16 16.16
CA SER A 291 8.15 -0.84 15.83
C SER A 291 9.22 0.14 15.36
N LEU A 292 10.46 -0.16 15.70
CA LEU A 292 11.65 0.56 15.25
C LEU A 292 12.55 -0.39 14.47
N PHE A 293 13.24 0.14 13.48
CA PHE A 293 14.15 -0.62 12.65
C PHE A 293 15.46 0.13 12.45
N ARG A 294 16.52 -0.64 12.24
CA ARG A 294 17.81 -0.16 11.77
C ARG A 294 18.01 -0.65 10.33
N LEU A 295 18.20 0.29 9.42
CA LEU A 295 18.56 0.07 8.03
C LEU A 295 20.04 0.37 7.82
N GLU A 296 20.73 -0.53 7.12
CA GLU A 296 22.13 -0.37 6.71
C GLU A 296 22.27 -0.64 5.23
N PHE A 297 22.98 0.24 4.52
CA PHE A 297 23.35 0.01 3.13
C PHE A 297 24.48 -1.02 3.04
N ARG A 298 24.39 -1.94 2.09
CA ARG A 298 25.48 -2.89 1.78
C ARG A 298 26.63 -2.19 1.07
N ASP A 299 26.30 -1.31 0.12
CA ASP A 299 27.27 -0.45 -0.55
C ASP A 299 27.11 1.00 -0.06
N THR A 300 28.13 1.50 0.62
CA THR A 300 28.14 2.88 1.14
C THR A 300 28.22 3.93 0.03
N ASN A 301 28.64 3.55 -1.19
CA ASN A 301 28.67 4.48 -2.33
C ASN A 301 27.27 4.78 -2.88
N ALA A 302 26.29 3.93 -2.58
CA ALA A 302 24.89 4.20 -2.89
C ALA A 302 24.28 5.27 -1.98
N MET A 303 25.02 5.74 -0.96
CA MET A 303 24.58 6.77 -0.01
C MET A 303 25.17 8.14 -0.34
N LEU A 304 24.52 9.21 0.13
CA LEU A 304 25.10 10.54 0.18
C LEU A 304 26.46 10.51 0.92
N PRO A 305 27.53 11.11 0.37
CA PRO A 305 28.88 10.99 0.92
C PRO A 305 29.02 11.35 2.41
N GLN A 306 28.24 12.33 2.89
CA GLN A 306 28.27 12.79 4.28
C GLN A 306 27.59 11.82 5.27
N LEU A 307 26.75 10.90 4.77
CA LEU A 307 26.01 9.90 5.55
C LEU A 307 26.50 8.47 5.30
N ALA A 308 27.47 8.28 4.40
CA ALA A 308 28.01 6.98 4.02
C ALA A 308 28.43 6.14 5.25
N GLY A 309 27.89 4.92 5.33
CA GLY A 309 28.17 3.96 6.40
C GLY A 309 27.45 4.22 7.73
N ARG A 310 26.64 5.28 7.84
CA ARG A 310 25.82 5.52 9.03
C ARG A 310 24.51 4.72 8.97
N PRO A 311 24.01 4.20 10.10
CA PRO A 311 22.71 3.55 10.13
C PRO A 311 21.59 4.57 9.89
N ILE A 312 20.51 4.10 9.30
CA ILE A 312 19.28 4.86 9.14
C ILE A 312 18.22 4.22 10.02
N TYR A 313 17.55 5.02 10.85
CA TYR A 313 16.50 4.51 11.70
C TYR A 313 15.14 4.65 11.04
N LEU A 314 14.35 3.57 11.07
CA LEU A 314 12.97 3.59 10.58
C LEU A 314 12.01 3.46 11.76
N GLY A 315 10.87 4.14 11.70
CA GLY A 315 9.81 4.00 12.67
C GLY A 315 8.49 3.63 12.01
N LEU A 316 7.67 2.85 12.71
CA LEU A 316 6.31 2.51 12.35
C LEU A 316 5.43 2.81 13.56
N ALA A 317 4.38 3.58 13.36
CA ALA A 317 3.48 4.02 14.41
C ALA A 317 2.02 3.88 13.99
N LYS A 318 1.14 3.69 14.98
CA LYS A 318 -0.31 3.81 14.77
C LYS A 318 -0.70 5.29 14.79
N GLY A 319 -1.77 5.62 14.08
CA GLY A 319 -2.43 6.90 14.17
C GLY A 319 -3.72 6.83 14.96
N GLU A 320 -4.59 7.80 14.69
CA GLU A 320 -5.90 7.90 15.32
C GLU A 320 -6.73 6.62 15.11
N ASN A 321 -7.63 6.34 16.05
CA ASN A 321 -8.51 5.18 16.03
C ASN A 321 -7.78 3.83 15.94
N GLU A 322 -6.54 3.75 16.43
CA GLU A 322 -5.71 2.55 16.36
C GLU A 322 -5.47 2.07 14.91
N LEU A 323 -5.37 2.99 13.96
CA LEU A 323 -5.14 2.67 12.55
C LEU A 323 -3.68 2.84 12.16
N LEU A 324 -3.11 1.83 11.53
CA LEU A 324 -1.81 1.89 10.89
C LEU A 324 -2.01 2.04 9.38
N ARG A 325 -1.39 3.08 8.79
CA ARG A 325 -1.33 3.29 7.33
C ARG A 325 0.10 3.60 6.91
N MET A 326 0.78 2.62 6.33
CA MET A 326 2.13 2.82 5.82
C MET A 326 2.14 3.71 4.58
N LYS A 327 3.28 4.34 4.37
CA LYS A 327 3.62 5.17 3.22
C LYS A 327 4.89 4.63 2.57
N PRO A 328 4.81 3.57 1.76
CA PRO A 328 5.98 2.94 1.13
C PRO A 328 6.79 3.92 0.27
N GLN A 329 6.18 4.99 -0.25
CA GLN A 329 6.85 6.06 -0.98
C GLN A 329 7.91 6.77 -0.13
N ASN A 330 7.79 6.79 1.20
CA ASN A 330 8.78 7.43 2.08
C ASN A 330 10.17 6.79 1.94
N LEU A 331 10.22 5.51 1.56
CA LEU A 331 11.47 4.80 1.29
C LEU A 331 12.09 5.16 -0.07
N LEU A 332 11.33 5.74 -0.98
CA LEU A 332 11.83 6.22 -2.27
C LEU A 332 12.36 7.66 -2.13
N VAL A 333 11.65 8.50 -1.36
CA VAL A 333 11.95 9.94 -1.31
C VAL A 333 12.88 10.35 -0.17
N ASN A 334 12.88 9.64 0.96
CA ASN A 334 13.59 10.08 2.16
C ASN A 334 14.85 9.26 2.46
N LEU A 335 15.19 8.23 1.67
CA LEU A 335 16.48 7.55 1.85
C LEU A 335 17.63 8.46 1.34
N PRO A 336 18.78 8.49 2.04
CA PRO A 336 19.90 9.36 1.68
C PRO A 336 20.73 8.73 0.54
N LEU A 337 20.11 8.55 -0.63
CA LEU A 337 20.71 7.94 -1.81
C LEU A 337 21.69 8.91 -2.51
N ALA A 338 22.73 8.37 -3.14
CA ALA A 338 23.68 9.15 -3.92
C ALA A 338 23.06 9.73 -5.21
N GLU A 339 22.09 9.02 -5.79
CA GLU A 339 21.32 9.42 -6.97
C GLU A 339 19.83 9.33 -6.64
N THR A 340 19.03 10.28 -7.16
CA THR A 340 17.57 10.30 -6.99
C THR A 340 16.88 9.38 -8.01
N VAL A 341 15.78 8.74 -7.59
CA VAL A 341 14.99 7.77 -8.39
C VAL A 341 14.12 8.44 -9.46
#